data_AF-A0A6A5YKM1-F1
#
_entry.id   AF-A0A6A5YKM1-F1
#
_cell.length_a   1.000
_cell.length_b   1.000
_cell.length_c   1.000
_cell.angle_alpha   90.00
_cell.angle_beta   90.00
_cell.angle_gamma   90.00
#
_symmetry.space_group_name_H-M   'P 1'
#
loop_
_entity.id
_entity.type
_entity.pdbx_description
1 polymer ?
#
loop_
_entity_poly.entity_id
_entity_poly.type
_entity_poly.pdbx_seq_one_letter_code
_entity_poly.pdbx_strand_id
1 'polypeptide(L)'
;MIMPRLAFAMVLTIAVLVLPIIAMFVIGTWALVMLLLFILWLVLYRYPAFEVIYPRLRKRILVNNSHVYTQLPVDSPSIRVVRLKSGNADDTVECALTDAPLVTMGFEALSHVWDFTLMPYTVPVSRKPFYVTYNLYSALKESLYSLVGTKEYLLPINRPLSSITYL
;
A
#
# COMPACT_ATOMS: atom_id res chain seq x y z
N MET A 1 51.82 -51.02 -25.15
CA MET A 1 50.84 -50.57 -24.13
C MET A 1 50.73 -49.04 -24.06
N ILE A 2 50.60 -48.36 -25.22
CA ILE A 2 50.65 -46.88 -25.35
C ILE A 2 49.26 -46.29 -25.60
N MET A 3 48.38 -47.05 -26.26
CA MET A 3 47.01 -46.70 -26.60
C MET A 3 46.13 -46.23 -25.41
N PRO A 4 46.16 -46.84 -24.20
CA PRO A 4 45.28 -46.40 -23.11
C PRO A 4 45.67 -45.04 -22.52
N ARG A 5 46.95 -44.64 -22.59
CA ARG A 5 47.42 -43.36 -22.05
C ARG A 5 47.01 -42.17 -22.93
N LEU A 6 46.98 -42.38 -24.24
CA LEU A 6 46.57 -41.37 -25.22
C LEU A 6 45.05 -41.13 -25.18
N ALA A 7 44.26 -42.19 -25.05
CA ALA A 7 42.82 -42.09 -24.84
C ALA A 7 42.50 -41.34 -23.52
N PHE A 8 43.21 -41.67 -22.44
CA PHE A 8 43.03 -40.98 -21.15
C PHE A 8 43.38 -39.48 -21.23
N ALA A 9 44.46 -39.10 -21.92
CA ALA A 9 44.84 -37.71 -22.12
C ALA A 9 43.82 -36.92 -22.97
N MET A 10 43.22 -37.54 -23.99
CA MET A 10 42.13 -36.94 -24.76
C MET A 10 40.85 -36.74 -23.93
N VAL A 11 40.45 -37.75 -23.15
CA VAL A 11 39.28 -37.62 -22.28
C VAL A 11 39.49 -36.53 -21.23
N LEU A 12 40.69 -36.45 -20.66
CA LEU A 12 41.03 -35.43 -19.67
C LEU A 12 41.00 -34.02 -20.25
N THR A 13 41.54 -33.83 -21.47
CA THR A 13 41.52 -32.51 -22.13
C THR A 13 40.12 -32.07 -22.51
N ILE A 14 39.26 -32.99 -23.00
CA ILE A 14 37.85 -32.70 -23.28
C ILE A 14 37.11 -32.33 -21.98
N ALA A 15 37.31 -33.09 -20.90
CA ALA A 15 36.67 -32.83 -19.61
C ALA A 15 37.10 -31.49 -18.99
N VAL A 16 38.36 -31.09 -19.13
CA VAL A 16 38.90 -29.87 -18.52
C VAL A 16 38.60 -28.62 -19.36
N LEU A 17 38.50 -28.73 -20.69
CA LEU A 17 38.29 -27.55 -21.56
C LEU A 17 36.86 -27.42 -22.05
N VAL A 18 36.25 -28.50 -22.54
CA VAL A 18 34.94 -28.44 -23.20
C VAL A 18 33.81 -28.37 -22.18
N LEU A 19 33.89 -29.16 -21.11
CA LEU A 19 32.87 -29.20 -20.06
C LEU A 19 32.61 -27.84 -19.38
N PRO A 20 33.62 -27.06 -18.95
CA PRO A 20 33.37 -25.76 -18.34
C PRO A 20 32.84 -24.73 -19.33
N ILE A 21 33.20 -24.79 -20.61
CA ILE A 21 32.64 -23.92 -21.64
C ILE A 21 31.15 -24.21 -21.81
N ILE A 22 30.77 -25.48 -21.94
CA ILE A 22 29.36 -25.89 -22.01
C ILE A 22 28.61 -25.46 -20.74
N ALA A 23 29.20 -25.69 -19.56
CA ALA A 23 28.60 -25.28 -18.29
C ALA A 23 28.38 -23.77 -18.22
N MET A 24 29.34 -22.96 -18.66
CA MET A 24 29.21 -21.50 -18.74
C MET A 24 28.03 -21.09 -19.64
N PHE A 25 27.88 -21.68 -20.82
CA PHE A 25 26.75 -21.39 -21.71
C PHE A 25 25.40 -21.81 -21.11
N VAL A 26 25.34 -22.97 -20.47
CA VAL A 26 24.12 -23.45 -19.81
C VAL A 26 23.72 -22.51 -18.66
N ILE A 27 24.66 -22.14 -17.80
CA ILE A 27 24.41 -21.23 -16.68
C ILE A 27 24.02 -19.84 -17.19
N GLY A 28 24.71 -19.31 -18.20
CA GLY A 28 24.40 -18.02 -18.80
C GLY A 28 23.01 -17.98 -19.42
N THR A 29 22.64 -19.03 -20.16
CA THR A 29 21.30 -19.15 -20.77
C THR A 29 20.23 -19.26 -19.68
N TRP A 30 20.46 -20.06 -18.65
CA TRP A 30 19.54 -20.18 -17.52
C TRP A 30 19.35 -18.84 -16.80
N ALA A 31 20.43 -18.11 -16.50
CA ALA A 31 20.36 -16.81 -15.85
C ALA A 31 19.59 -15.79 -16.69
N LEU A 32 19.80 -15.77 -18.01
CA LEU A 32 19.06 -14.92 -18.93
C LEU A 32 17.56 -15.24 -18.93
N VAL A 33 17.19 -16.51 -18.96
CA VAL A 33 15.78 -16.94 -18.89
C VAL A 33 15.15 -16.51 -17.57
N MET A 34 15.83 -16.71 -16.44
CA MET A 34 15.33 -16.28 -15.13
C MET A 34 15.15 -14.76 -15.05
N LEU A 35 16.09 -13.98 -15.61
CA LEU A 35 15.97 -12.52 -15.68
C LEU A 35 14.77 -12.08 -16.52
N LEU A 36 14.56 -12.70 -17.69
CA LEU A 36 13.40 -12.39 -18.54
C LEU A 36 12.08 -12.72 -17.87
N LEU A 37 11.99 -13.87 -17.19
CA LEU A 37 10.81 -14.25 -16.40
C LEU A 37 10.56 -13.27 -15.25
N PHE A 38 11.62 -12.80 -14.58
CA PHE A 38 11.49 -11.79 -13.52
C PHE A 38 11.00 -10.44 -14.07
N ILE A 39 11.52 -9.99 -15.21
CA ILE A 39 11.05 -8.76 -15.87
C ILE A 39 9.59 -8.93 -16.30
N LEU A 40 9.24 -10.08 -16.89
CA LEU A 40 7.87 -10.38 -17.28
C LEU A 40 6.94 -10.37 -16.07
N TRP A 41 7.36 -10.97 -14.95
CA TRP A 41 6.63 -10.93 -13.69
C TRP A 41 6.45 -9.50 -13.18
N LEU A 42 7.50 -8.67 -13.21
CA LEU A 42 7.41 -7.26 -12.83
C LEU A 42 6.40 -6.50 -13.72
N VAL A 43 6.44 -6.71 -15.03
CA VAL A 43 5.52 -6.06 -15.96
C VAL A 43 4.08 -6.55 -15.74
N LEU A 44 3.86 -7.86 -15.67
CA LEU A 44 2.53 -8.44 -15.49
C LEU A 44 1.94 -8.25 -14.09
N TYR A 45 2.76 -8.11 -13.06
CA TYR A 45 2.27 -7.92 -11.69
C TYR A 45 2.16 -6.44 -11.34
N ARG A 46 3.23 -5.67 -11.53
CA ARG A 46 3.28 -4.27 -11.10
C ARG A 46 2.42 -3.37 -11.97
N TYR A 47 2.46 -3.55 -13.29
CA TYR A 47 1.76 -2.64 -14.20
C TYR A 47 0.24 -2.72 -14.08
N PRO A 48 -0.44 -3.88 -14.24
CA PRO A 48 -1.90 -3.91 -14.15
C PRO A 48 -2.42 -3.63 -12.73
N ALA A 49 -1.66 -3.99 -11.69
CA ALA A 49 -2.06 -3.70 -10.32
C ALA A 49 -2.11 -2.18 -10.04
N PHE A 50 -1.08 -1.43 -10.44
CA PHE A 50 -0.96 0.00 -10.11
C PHE A 50 -1.62 0.93 -11.14
N GLU A 51 -1.62 0.60 -12.43
CA GLU A 51 -2.15 1.48 -13.48
C GLU A 51 -3.62 1.23 -13.78
N VAL A 52 -4.13 0.01 -13.59
CA VAL A 52 -5.50 -0.34 -14.00
C VAL A 52 -6.40 -0.65 -12.82
N ILE A 53 -5.99 -1.55 -11.94
CA ILE A 53 -6.82 -2.01 -10.83
C ILE A 53 -6.90 -0.92 -9.75
N TYR A 54 -5.76 -0.36 -9.36
CA TYR A 54 -5.66 0.63 -8.31
C TYR A 54 -6.50 1.90 -8.55
N PRO A 55 -6.44 2.61 -9.69
CA PRO A 55 -7.23 3.83 -9.87
C PRO A 55 -8.73 3.54 -9.90
N ARG A 56 -9.15 2.38 -10.41
CA ARG A 56 -10.56 1.96 -10.40
C ARG A 56 -11.05 1.69 -8.98
N LEU A 57 -10.25 0.98 -8.19
CA LEU A 57 -10.56 0.70 -6.80
C LEU A 57 -10.60 2.00 -5.97
N ARG A 58 -9.59 2.86 -6.14
CA ARG A 58 -9.52 4.17 -5.49
C ARG A 58 -10.74 5.03 -5.83
N LYS A 59 -11.16 5.08 -7.10
CA LYS A 59 -12.36 5.82 -7.50
C LYS A 59 -13.61 5.28 -6.82
N ARG A 60 -13.78 3.96 -6.75
CA ARG A 60 -14.91 3.34 -6.03
C ARG A 60 -14.91 3.66 -4.54
N ILE A 61 -13.75 3.56 -3.89
CA ILE A 61 -13.57 3.91 -2.47
C ILE A 61 -13.94 5.39 -2.24
N LEU A 62 -13.45 6.30 -3.07
CA LEU A 62 -13.72 7.72 -2.96
C LEU A 62 -15.21 8.03 -3.12
N VAL A 63 -15.87 7.41 -4.11
CA VAL A 63 -17.32 7.58 -4.32
C VAL A 63 -18.09 7.08 -3.10
N ASN A 64 -17.77 5.89 -2.59
CA ASN A 64 -18.46 5.36 -1.41
C ASN A 64 -18.25 6.24 -0.17
N ASN A 65 -17.02 6.67 0.08
CA ASN A 65 -16.70 7.54 1.21
C ASN A 65 -17.35 8.92 1.08
N SER A 66 -17.61 9.39 -0.15
CA SER A 66 -18.21 10.70 -0.38
C SER A 66 -19.59 10.87 0.25
N HIS A 67 -20.35 9.77 0.41
CA HIS A 67 -21.68 9.78 1.01
C HIS A 67 -21.71 10.08 2.52
N VAL A 68 -20.55 10.06 3.17
CA VAL A 68 -20.42 10.39 4.59
C VAL A 68 -20.12 11.88 4.78
N TYR A 69 -19.56 12.55 3.77
CA TYR A 69 -19.23 13.97 3.87
C TYR A 69 -20.44 14.87 3.67
N THR A 70 -20.58 15.84 4.55
CA THR A 70 -21.52 16.97 4.43
C THR A 70 -20.81 18.18 3.82
N GLN A 71 -21.57 19.09 3.22
CA GLN A 71 -21.02 20.36 2.75
C GLN A 71 -20.51 21.16 3.96
N LEU A 72 -19.29 21.68 3.84
CA LEU A 72 -18.72 22.57 4.84
C LEU A 72 -19.39 23.96 4.71
N PRO A 73 -19.56 24.69 5.83
CA PRO A 73 -19.97 26.09 5.79
C PRO A 73 -19.07 26.92 4.86
N VAL A 74 -19.67 27.61 3.90
CA VAL A 74 -18.92 28.47 2.95
C VAL A 74 -18.45 29.75 3.64
N ASP A 75 -19.21 30.21 4.63
CA ASP A 75 -19.04 31.52 5.26
C ASP A 75 -18.00 31.54 6.38
N SER A 76 -17.43 30.39 6.76
CA SER A 76 -16.42 30.32 7.82
C SER A 76 -15.32 29.28 7.56
N PRO A 77 -14.06 29.57 7.95
CA PRO A 77 -12.96 28.63 7.84
C PRO A 77 -13.18 27.45 8.80
N SER A 78 -13.69 26.36 8.25
CA SER A 78 -14.05 25.14 8.95
C SER A 78 -13.26 23.95 8.42
N ILE A 79 -13.03 22.99 9.30
CA ILE A 79 -12.34 21.74 9.01
C ILE A 79 -13.22 20.57 9.42
N ARG A 80 -13.07 19.44 8.73
CA ARG A 80 -13.70 18.19 9.12
C ARG A 80 -12.79 17.44 10.08
N VAL A 81 -13.36 17.09 11.21
CA VAL A 81 -12.67 16.36 12.28
C VAL A 81 -13.37 15.03 12.44
N VAL A 82 -12.59 13.96 12.58
CA VAL A 82 -13.11 12.67 13.01
C VAL A 82 -13.02 12.56 14.50
N ARG A 83 -14.19 12.41 15.11
CA ARG A 83 -14.32 12.09 16.51
C ARG A 83 -14.46 10.58 16.67
N LEU A 84 -13.50 9.99 17.37
CA LEU A 84 -13.57 8.59 17.75
C LEU A 84 -14.52 8.46 18.95
N LYS A 85 -15.48 7.55 18.90
CA LYS A 85 -16.31 7.24 20.08
C LYS A 85 -15.47 6.44 21.08
N SER A 86 -15.68 6.71 22.37
CA SER A 86 -15.09 5.89 23.44
C SER A 86 -15.65 4.47 23.36
N GLY A 87 -14.77 3.48 23.54
CA GLY A 87 -15.09 2.06 23.59
C GLY A 87 -13.94 1.27 24.21
N ASN A 88 -14.14 -0.02 24.43
CA ASN A 88 -13.13 -0.95 24.92
C ASN A 88 -12.27 -1.51 23.78
N ALA A 89 -11.17 -2.18 24.12
CA ALA A 89 -10.21 -2.73 23.15
C ALA A 89 -10.83 -3.74 22.15
N ASP A 90 -11.91 -4.42 22.58
CA ASP A 90 -12.64 -5.41 21.80
C ASP A 90 -13.84 -4.82 21.06
N ASP A 91 -14.17 -3.55 21.31
CA ASP A 91 -15.30 -2.89 20.67
C ASP A 91 -14.96 -2.52 19.23
N THR A 92 -15.98 -2.49 18.38
CA THR A 92 -15.85 -2.00 17.02
C THR A 92 -15.52 -0.51 17.02
N VAL A 93 -14.46 -0.13 16.30
CA VAL A 93 -14.07 1.28 16.11
C VAL A 93 -15.23 2.03 15.46
N GLU A 94 -15.86 2.95 16.19
CA GLU A 94 -16.92 3.82 15.67
C GLU A 94 -16.49 5.28 15.64
N CYS A 95 -16.70 5.91 14.49
CA CYS A 95 -16.32 7.30 14.26
C CYS A 95 -17.54 8.18 13.96
N ALA A 96 -17.41 9.47 14.25
CA ALA A 96 -18.31 10.51 13.79
C ALA A 96 -17.50 11.59 13.05
N LEU A 97 -18.08 12.20 12.02
CA LEU A 97 -17.54 13.40 11.40
C LEU A 97 -18.24 14.61 11.99
N THR A 98 -17.45 15.56 12.47
CA THR A 98 -17.91 16.84 13.01
C THR A 98 -17.15 17.97 12.34
N ASP A 99 -17.83 19.07 12.06
CA ASP A 99 -17.21 20.29 11.56
C ASP A 99 -16.74 21.12 12.75
N ALA A 100 -15.50 21.60 12.70
CA ALA A 100 -14.92 22.45 13.72
C ALA A 100 -14.30 23.72 13.10
N PRO A 101 -14.28 24.85 13.82
CA PRO A 101 -13.56 26.03 13.34
C PRO A 101 -12.06 25.76 13.32
N LEU A 102 -11.37 26.21 12.27
CA LEU A 102 -9.93 26.00 12.10
C LEU A 102 -9.10 26.62 13.25
N VAL A 103 -9.63 27.63 13.93
CA VAL A 103 -8.89 28.50 14.87
C VAL A 103 -8.91 27.98 16.32
N THR A 104 -9.84 27.10 16.69
CA THR A 104 -10.21 26.92 18.11
C THR A 104 -9.75 25.63 18.77
N MET A 105 -9.04 24.73 18.09
CA MET A 105 -8.80 23.39 18.65
C MET A 105 -7.39 22.85 18.32
N GLY A 106 -6.73 22.31 19.33
CA GLY A 106 -5.53 21.49 19.17
C GLY A 106 -5.96 20.09 18.76
N PHE A 107 -5.63 19.69 17.53
CA PHE A 107 -5.95 18.37 17.00
C PHE A 107 -4.69 17.52 16.89
N GLU A 108 -4.79 16.24 17.20
CA GLU A 108 -3.76 15.27 16.81
C GLU A 108 -3.93 14.96 15.31
N ALA A 109 -2.95 15.37 14.52
CA ALA A 109 -2.92 15.05 13.09
C ALA A 109 -2.45 13.60 12.90
N LEU A 110 -3.29 12.77 12.28
CA LEU A 110 -2.93 11.42 11.87
C LEU A 110 -2.10 11.46 10.57
N SER A 111 -0.87 11.98 10.66
CA SER A 111 0.06 12.14 9.53
C SER A 111 0.60 10.81 8.98
N HIS A 112 0.59 9.73 9.79
CA HIS A 112 1.17 8.43 9.44
C HIS A 112 0.27 7.54 8.55
N VAL A 113 -0.85 8.07 8.07
CA VAL A 113 -1.93 7.28 7.46
C VAL A 113 -1.91 7.29 5.92
N TRP A 114 -0.93 7.99 5.32
CA TRP A 114 -0.92 8.33 3.90
C TRP A 114 -0.58 7.16 2.97
N ASP A 115 -0.47 5.95 3.51
CA ASP A 115 -0.10 4.78 2.76
C ASP A 115 -1.27 4.21 1.96
N PHE A 116 -0.96 3.48 0.89
CA PHE A 116 -1.97 2.86 0.03
C PHE A 116 -2.24 1.42 0.47
N THR A 117 -3.51 0.99 0.41
CA THR A 117 -3.83 -0.44 0.59
C THR A 117 -4.64 -0.96 -0.57
N LEU A 118 -4.27 -2.15 -1.06
CA LEU A 118 -5.03 -2.89 -2.07
C LEU A 118 -6.33 -3.44 -1.49
N MET A 119 -6.35 -3.72 -0.19
CA MET A 119 -7.52 -4.19 0.54
C MET A 119 -7.94 -3.12 1.55
N PRO A 120 -9.08 -2.42 1.32
CA PRO A 120 -9.56 -1.42 2.24
C PRO A 120 -10.20 -2.07 3.47
N TYR A 121 -9.97 -1.49 4.63
CA TYR A 121 -10.68 -1.81 5.86
C TYR A 121 -11.94 -0.95 5.93
N THR A 122 -12.97 -1.43 6.62
CA THR A 122 -14.22 -0.67 6.77
C THR A 122 -14.37 -0.23 8.21
N VAL A 123 -14.60 1.06 8.42
CA VAL A 123 -14.92 1.66 9.72
C VAL A 123 -16.29 2.34 9.60
N PRO A 124 -17.23 2.12 10.52
CA PRO A 124 -18.48 2.88 10.55
C PRO A 124 -18.22 4.33 10.94
N VAL A 125 -18.57 5.26 10.05
CA VAL A 125 -18.59 6.70 10.32
C VAL A 125 -20.04 7.18 10.26
N SER A 126 -20.57 7.64 11.39
CA SER A 126 -22.00 8.02 11.51
C SER A 126 -22.96 6.93 11.01
N ARG A 127 -22.66 5.66 11.36
CA ARG A 127 -23.36 4.43 10.93
C ARG A 127 -23.28 4.09 9.43
N LYS A 128 -22.50 4.83 8.65
CA LYS A 128 -22.25 4.54 7.23
C LYS A 128 -20.88 3.85 7.07
N PRO A 129 -20.73 2.88 6.15
CA PRO A 129 -19.44 2.26 5.90
C PRO A 129 -18.48 3.28 5.30
N PHE A 130 -17.28 3.39 5.88
CA PHE A 130 -16.22 4.24 5.41
C PHE A 130 -14.94 3.42 5.23
N TYR A 131 -14.41 3.43 4.01
CA TYR A 131 -13.25 2.65 3.64
C TYR A 131 -11.96 3.39 4.01
N VAL A 132 -11.10 2.72 4.77
CA VAL A 132 -9.83 3.24 5.28
C VAL A 132 -8.67 2.31 4.96
N THR A 133 -7.47 2.84 5.03
CA THR A 133 -6.23 2.05 4.91
C THR A 133 -6.02 1.24 6.18
N TYR A 134 -5.27 0.15 6.10
CA TYR A 134 -4.84 -0.63 7.26
C TYR A 134 -4.13 0.24 8.29
N ASN A 135 -3.24 1.14 7.84
CA ASN A 135 -2.50 2.02 8.74
C ASN A 135 -3.45 2.98 9.49
N LEU A 136 -4.47 3.53 8.81
CA LEU A 136 -5.51 4.32 9.49
C LEU A 136 -6.26 3.47 10.51
N TYR A 137 -6.67 2.27 10.11
CA TYR A 137 -7.46 1.37 10.94
C TYR A 137 -6.71 0.99 12.22
N SER A 138 -5.43 0.60 12.08
CA SER A 138 -4.57 0.26 13.20
C SER A 138 -4.32 1.45 14.12
N ALA A 139 -4.06 2.63 13.55
CA ALA A 139 -3.89 3.86 14.35
C ALA A 139 -5.17 4.20 15.12
N LEU A 140 -6.35 4.12 14.49
CA LEU A 140 -7.64 4.34 15.17
C LEU A 140 -7.89 3.32 16.28
N LYS A 141 -7.51 2.06 16.08
CA LYS A 141 -7.65 1.00 17.08
C LYS A 141 -6.71 1.21 18.28
N GLU A 142 -5.47 1.62 18.03
CA GLU A 142 -4.51 1.96 19.08
C GLU A 142 -4.97 3.20 19.86
N SER A 143 -5.47 4.21 19.15
CA SER A 143 -6.12 5.39 19.73
C SER A 143 -7.33 5.03 20.60
N LEU A 144 -8.12 4.02 20.23
CA LEU A 144 -9.23 3.51 21.05
C LEU A 144 -8.74 2.92 22.37
N TYR A 145 -7.65 2.15 22.34
CA TYR A 145 -7.05 1.55 23.53
C TYR A 145 -6.53 2.60 24.53
N SER A 146 -6.00 3.71 24.03
CA SER A 146 -5.45 4.77 24.88
C SER A 146 -6.51 5.74 25.44
N LEU A 147 -7.79 5.59 25.05
CA LEU A 147 -8.85 6.53 25.42
C LEU A 147 -9.48 6.24 26.80
N VAL A 148 -8.98 6.94 27.82
CA VAL A 148 -9.76 7.32 29.01
C VAL A 148 -10.40 8.70 28.73
N GLY A 149 -11.29 8.80 27.74
CA GLY A 149 -11.92 10.07 27.30
C GLY A 149 -12.41 10.07 25.86
N THR A 150 -12.87 11.21 25.32
CA THR A 150 -13.12 11.41 23.87
C THR A 150 -11.95 12.21 23.28
N LYS A 151 -11.29 11.68 22.23
CA LYS A 151 -10.28 12.41 21.44
C LYS A 151 -10.82 12.75 20.05
N GLU A 152 -10.35 13.87 19.53
CA GLU A 152 -10.70 14.43 18.22
C GLU A 152 -9.47 14.41 17.32
N TYR A 153 -9.59 13.76 16.16
CA TYR A 153 -8.50 13.55 15.20
C TYR A 153 -8.81 14.23 13.87
N LEU A 154 -7.80 14.82 13.24
CA LEU A 154 -7.90 15.29 11.86
C LEU A 154 -7.77 14.11 10.89
N LEU A 155 -8.77 13.88 10.05
CA LEU A 155 -8.61 12.98 8.90
C LEU A 155 -7.80 13.69 7.81
N PRO A 156 -6.87 13.00 7.13
CA PRO A 156 -6.28 13.53 5.91
C PRO A 156 -7.39 13.72 4.86
N ILE A 157 -7.62 14.98 4.49
CA ILE A 157 -8.47 15.35 3.36
C ILE A 157 -7.80 14.77 2.11
N ASN A 158 -8.40 13.74 1.51
CA ASN A 158 -8.01 13.25 0.20
C ASN A 158 -8.29 14.39 -0.79
N ARG A 159 -7.26 15.18 -1.12
CA ARG A 159 -7.39 16.31 -2.05
C ARG A 159 -8.03 15.81 -3.35
N PRO A 160 -9.02 16.52 -3.92
CA PRO A 160 -9.41 16.29 -5.30
C PRO A 160 -8.19 16.50 -6.20
N LEU A 161 -8.09 15.71 -7.27
CA LEU A 161 -7.00 15.76 -8.27
C LEU A 161 -6.77 17.14 -8.92
N SER A 162 -7.56 18.16 -8.61
CA SER A 162 -7.45 19.51 -9.16
C SER A 162 -6.42 20.42 -8.48
N SER A 163 -5.67 19.95 -7.48
CA SER A 163 -4.67 20.78 -6.77
C SER A 163 -3.30 20.12 -6.58
N ILE A 164 -2.85 19.37 -7.60
CA ILE A 164 -1.42 19.10 -7.80
C ILE A 164 -0.88 20.23 -8.69
N THR A 165 -0.67 21.40 -8.08
CA THR A 165 0.30 22.35 -8.59
C THR A 165 1.62 21.96 -7.93
N TYR A 166 2.58 21.54 -8.75
CA TYR A 166 3.96 21.28 -8.35
C TYR A 166 4.52 22.49 -7.62
N LEU A 167 4.95 22.29 -6.37
CA LEU A 167 5.99 23.04 -5.67
C LEU A 167 6.69 22.08 -4.72
#